data_AF-A0A974P779-F1
#
_entry.id   AF-A0A974P779-F1
#
_cell.length_a   1.000
_cell.length_b   1.000
_cell.length_c   1.000
_cell.angle_alpha   90.00
_cell.angle_beta   90.00
_cell.angle_gamma   90.00
#
_symmetry.space_group_name_H-M   'P 1'
#
loop_
_entity.id
_entity.type
_entity.pdbx_description
1 polymer ?
#
loop_
_entity_poly.entity_id
_entity_poly.type
_entity_poly.pdbx_seq_one_letter_code
_entity_poly.pdbx_strand_id
1 'polypeptide(L)'
;MSQLIKSLLSARTYDEVSWAAFIRLRAAYPDWEALVHATQAELEPVIDPVTFADQKARQLPILIRVLLLKRGELNLDFLATEPVDEAMAWLMRLPGVG
;
A
#
# COMPACT_ATOMS: atom_id res chain seq x y z
N MET A 1 -5.92 -6.11 -3.53
CA MET A 1 -5.18 -5.32 -2.52
C MET A 1 -3.67 -5.54 -2.52
N SER A 2 -3.18 -6.77 -2.38
CA SER A 2 -1.74 -7.07 -2.23
C SER A 2 -0.81 -6.46 -3.29
N GLN A 3 -1.25 -6.39 -4.55
CA GLN A 3 -0.46 -5.78 -5.63
C GLN A 3 -0.22 -4.28 -5.43
N LEU A 4 -1.21 -3.55 -4.89
CA LEU A 4 -1.08 -2.12 -4.63
C LEU A 4 -0.09 -1.84 -3.49
N ILE A 5 -0.16 -2.62 -2.41
CA ILE A 5 0.81 -2.55 -1.31
C ILE A 5 2.21 -2.88 -1.81
N LYS A 6 2.35 -3.96 -2.60
CA LYS A 6 3.63 -4.34 -3.22
C LYS A 6 4.19 -3.20 -4.08
N SER A 7 3.35 -2.57 -4.90
CA SER A 7 3.74 -1.44 -5.75
C SER A 7 4.24 -0.25 -4.94
N LEU A 8 3.56 0.10 -3.84
CA LEU A 8 4.01 1.18 -2.94
C LEU A 8 5.37 0.83 -2.32
N LEU A 9 5.58 -0.41 -1.90
CA LEU A 9 6.85 -0.85 -1.31
C LEU A 9 8.00 -0.92 -2.32
N SER A 10 7.72 -1.27 -3.59
CA SER A 10 8.74 -1.37 -4.64
C SER A 10 9.13 -0.02 -5.25
N ALA A 11 8.34 1.03 -5.04
CA ALA A 11 8.66 2.37 -5.52
C ALA A 11 10.05 2.80 -5.03
N ARG A 12 10.98 2.99 -5.98
CA ARG A 12 12.40 3.37 -5.75
C ARG A 12 13.18 2.41 -4.83
N THR A 13 12.79 1.14 -4.76
CA THR A 13 13.44 0.14 -3.92
C THR A 13 13.70 -1.11 -4.75
N TYR A 14 14.87 -1.73 -4.60
CA TYR A 14 15.20 -2.97 -5.31
C TYR A 14 14.15 -4.06 -5.07
N ASP A 15 13.90 -4.87 -6.10
CA ASP A 15 12.84 -5.89 -6.08
C ASP A 15 12.99 -6.88 -4.92
N GLU A 16 14.20 -7.38 -4.68
CA GLU A 16 14.47 -8.32 -3.58
C GLU A 16 14.18 -7.70 -2.19
N VAL A 17 14.50 -6.41 -2.02
CA VAL A 17 14.31 -5.67 -0.77
C VAL A 17 12.82 -5.42 -0.53
N SER A 18 12.13 -4.90 -1.54
CA SER A 18 10.70 -4.62 -1.45
C SER A 18 9.87 -5.90 -1.32
N TRP A 19 10.30 -7.01 -1.93
CA TRP A 19 9.65 -8.30 -1.76
C TRP A 19 9.80 -8.85 -0.34
N ALA A 20 11.01 -8.80 0.23
CA ALA A 20 11.22 -9.21 1.61
C ALA A 20 10.37 -8.38 2.60
N ALA A 21 10.31 -7.06 2.41
CA ALA A 21 9.47 -6.17 3.20
C ALA A 21 7.97 -6.50 3.04
N PHE A 22 7.50 -6.77 1.83
CA PHE A 22 6.12 -7.17 1.59
C PHE A 22 5.75 -8.47 2.33
N ILE A 23 6.64 -9.47 2.33
CA ILE A 23 6.42 -10.73 3.06
C ILE A 23 6.36 -10.50 4.57
N ARG A 24 7.28 -9.70 5.13
CA ARG A 24 7.26 -9.33 6.56
C ARG A 24 5.98 -8.60 6.93
N LEU A 25 5.57 -7.62 6.11
CA LEU A 25 4.35 -6.86 6.33
C LEU A 25 3.11 -7.76 6.30
N ARG A 26 3.01 -8.69 5.33
CA ARG A 26 1.90 -9.64 5.26
C ARG A 26 1.87 -10.61 6.44
N ALA A 27 3.03 -10.98 6.97
CA ALA A 27 3.10 -11.82 8.16
C ALA A 27 2.66 -11.07 9.44
N ALA A 28 3.06 -9.80 9.56
CA ALA A 28 2.67 -8.95 10.69
C ALA A 28 1.21 -8.48 10.62
N TYR A 29 0.68 -8.28 9.41
CA TYR A 29 -0.68 -7.81 9.14
C TYR A 29 -1.37 -8.75 8.14
N PRO A 30 -1.92 -9.90 8.60
CA PRO A 30 -2.66 -10.83 7.75
C PRO A 30 -3.94 -10.22 7.17
N ASP A 31 -4.50 -9.26 7.89
CA ASP A 31 -5.64 -8.43 7.47
C ASP A 31 -5.16 -7.01 7.17
N TRP A 32 -5.42 -6.55 5.95
CA TRP A 32 -5.03 -5.22 5.52
C TRP A 32 -5.87 -4.11 6.19
N GLU A 33 -7.07 -4.40 6.69
CA GLU A 33 -7.87 -3.42 7.42
C GLU A 33 -7.21 -3.02 8.74
N ALA A 34 -6.48 -3.95 9.38
CA ALA A 34 -5.72 -3.67 10.60
C ALA A 34 -4.65 -2.58 10.40
N LEU A 35 -4.14 -2.39 9.16
CA LEU A 35 -3.18 -1.33 8.86
C LEU A 35 -3.76 0.08 9.06
N VAL A 36 -5.08 0.27 9.09
CA VAL A 36 -5.71 1.58 9.35
C VAL A 36 -5.28 2.15 10.70
N HIS A 37 -5.03 1.27 11.68
CA HIS A 37 -4.70 1.64 13.04
C HIS A 37 -3.20 1.59 13.33
N ALA A 38 -2.41 1.03 12.42
CA ALA A 38 -0.99 0.89 12.59
C ALA A 38 -0.30 2.25 12.58
N THR A 39 0.60 2.45 13.55
CA THR A 39 1.39 3.67 13.66
C THR A 39 2.67 3.57 12.82
N GLN A 40 3.27 4.72 12.51
CA GLN A 40 4.57 4.74 11.83
C GLN A 40 5.62 3.93 12.61
N ALA A 41 5.66 4.07 13.94
CA ALA A 41 6.63 3.39 14.79
C ALA A 41 6.49 1.86 14.78
N GLU A 42 5.28 1.34 14.54
CA GLU A 42 5.04 -0.10 14.40
C GLU A 42 5.37 -0.59 12.98
N LEU A 43 5.11 0.22 11.95
CA LEU A 43 5.25 -0.19 10.56
C LEU A 43 6.67 -0.05 10.02
N GLU A 44 7.36 1.04 10.37
CA GLU A 44 8.68 1.36 9.83
C GLU A 44 9.70 0.20 10.07
N PRO A 45 9.80 -0.40 11.27
CA PRO A 45 10.69 -1.54 11.49
C PRO A 45 10.28 -2.80 10.71
N VAL A 46 8.99 -2.97 10.40
CA VAL A 46 8.48 -4.14 9.66
C VAL A 46 8.89 -4.10 8.20
N ILE A 47 8.94 -2.89 7.63
CA ILE A 47 9.25 -2.66 6.22
C ILE A 47 10.70 -2.21 5.97
N ASP A 48 11.49 -1.99 7.01
CA ASP A 48 12.94 -1.83 6.88
C ASP A 48 13.53 -3.03 6.10
N PRO A 49 14.38 -2.86 5.05
CA PRO A 49 15.20 -1.71 4.64
C PRO A 49 14.73 -1.03 3.34
N VAL A 50 13.42 -0.89 3.12
CA VAL A 50 12.92 -0.21 1.91
C VAL A 50 13.36 1.26 1.88
N THR A 51 13.62 1.78 0.69
CA THR A 51 13.90 3.21 0.49
C THR A 51 12.71 4.04 0.97
N PHE A 52 12.97 5.07 1.77
CA PHE A 52 11.97 5.94 2.40
C PHE A 52 10.96 5.17 3.28
N ALA A 53 11.45 4.22 4.09
CA ALA A 53 10.63 3.44 5.01
C ALA A 53 9.74 4.32 5.91
N ASP A 54 10.27 5.42 6.43
CA ASP A 54 9.54 6.41 7.23
C ASP A 54 8.32 6.98 6.48
N GLN A 55 8.50 7.35 5.21
CA GLN A 55 7.44 7.86 4.37
C GLN A 55 6.40 6.78 4.03
N LYS A 56 6.86 5.59 3.66
CA LYS A 56 5.99 4.46 3.31
C LYS A 56 5.18 3.98 4.52
N ALA A 57 5.78 3.94 5.70
CA ALA A 57 5.12 3.62 6.96
C ALA A 57 4.02 4.63 7.33
N ARG A 58 4.21 5.92 7.02
CA ARG A 58 3.14 6.93 7.16
C ARG A 58 2.04 6.79 6.10
N GLN A 59 2.40 6.43 4.87
CA GLN A 59 1.46 6.37 3.75
C GLN A 59 0.55 5.13 3.78
N LEU A 60 1.05 3.98 4.23
CA LEU A 60 0.29 2.72 4.23
C LEU A 60 -1.06 2.84 4.97
N PRO A 61 -1.13 3.28 6.24
CA PRO A 61 -2.42 3.45 6.93
C PRO A 61 -3.36 4.43 6.23
N ILE A 62 -2.81 5.51 5.68
CA ILE A 62 -3.58 6.54 4.96
C ILE A 62 -4.18 5.95 3.68
N LEU A 63 -3.39 5.19 2.92
CA LEU A 63 -3.84 4.51 1.70
C LEU A 63 -5.03 3.60 2.01
N ILE A 64 -4.90 2.73 3.01
CA ILE A 64 -5.96 1.80 3.41
C ILE A 64 -7.21 2.57 3.86
N ARG A 65 -7.06 3.61 4.68
CA ARG A 65 -8.18 4.47 5.11
C ARG A 65 -8.88 5.13 3.92
N VAL A 66 -8.12 5.66 2.96
CA VAL A 66 -8.69 6.30 1.75
C VAL A 66 -9.48 5.28 0.92
N LEU A 67 -8.97 4.06 0.77
CA LEU A 67 -9.67 2.99 0.04
C LEU A 67 -10.99 2.62 0.72
N LEU A 68 -10.97 2.38 2.03
CA LEU A 68 -12.18 2.08 2.80
C LEU A 68 -13.20 3.21 2.75
N LEU A 69 -12.76 4.47 2.88
CA LEU A 69 -13.67 5.62 2.80
C LEU A 69 -14.31 5.79 1.42
N LYS A 70 -13.58 5.48 0.35
CA LYS A 70 -14.07 5.65 -1.03
C LYS A 70 -14.90 4.47 -1.53
N ARG A 71 -14.63 3.26 -1.05
CA ARG A 71 -15.19 2.01 -1.61
C ARG A 71 -15.99 1.18 -0.62
N GLY A 72 -15.79 1.37 0.67
CA GLY A 72 -16.35 0.52 1.73
C GLY A 72 -15.64 -0.83 1.89
N GLU A 73 -14.70 -1.16 1.00
CA GLU A 73 -13.99 -2.44 0.97
C GLU A 73 -12.57 -2.28 0.38
N LEU A 74 -11.67 -3.20 0.73
CA LEU A 74 -10.29 -3.23 0.22
C LEU A 74 -10.15 -4.05 -1.08
N ASN A 75 -10.92 -3.66 -2.11
CA ASN A 75 -10.79 -4.23 -3.45
C ASN A 75 -10.53 -3.15 -4.51
N LEU A 76 -9.99 -3.59 -5.65
CA LEU A 76 -9.75 -2.75 -6.82
C LEU A 76 -10.44 -3.33 -8.07
N ASP A 77 -11.32 -4.32 -7.89
CA ASP A 77 -11.89 -5.11 -8.98
C ASP A 77 -12.78 -4.25 -9.89
N PHE A 78 -13.31 -3.14 -9.37
CA PHE A 78 -14.04 -2.15 -10.15
C PHE A 78 -13.21 -1.49 -11.25
N LEU A 79 -11.88 -1.42 -11.09
CA LEU A 79 -11.00 -0.87 -12.13
C LEU A 79 -11.00 -1.74 -13.39
N ALA A 80 -11.40 -3.01 -13.30
CA ALA A 80 -11.48 -3.90 -14.47
C ALA A 80 -12.57 -3.48 -15.47
N THR A 81 -13.55 -2.69 -15.03
CA THR A 81 -14.66 -2.22 -15.86
C THR A 81 -14.54 -0.74 -16.26
N GLU A 82 -13.56 -0.02 -15.71
CA GLU A 82 -13.34 1.40 -16.01
C GLU A 82 -12.47 1.58 -17.27
N PRO A 83 -12.67 2.66 -18.05
CA PRO A 83 -11.73 3.04 -19.10
C PRO A 83 -10.30 3.20 -18.54
N VAL A 84 -9.28 2.77 -19.30
CA VAL A 84 -7.88 2.75 -18.84
C VAL A 84 -7.42 4.11 -18.31
N ASP A 85 -7.75 5.20 -19.00
CA ASP A 85 -7.36 6.55 -18.61
C ASP A 85 -8.02 6.98 -17.28
N GLU A 86 -9.27 6.59 -17.06
CA GLU A 86 -10.00 6.89 -15.83
C GLU A 86 -9.50 6.04 -14.66
N ALA A 87 -9.25 4.75 -14.90
CA ALA A 87 -8.66 3.84 -13.92
C ALA A 87 -7.28 4.34 -13.48
N MET A 88 -6.44 4.79 -14.42
CA MET A 88 -5.12 5.34 -14.11
C MET A 88 -5.22 6.68 -13.38
N ALA A 89 -6.07 7.59 -13.83
CA ALA A 89 -6.29 8.86 -13.14
C ALA A 89 -6.79 8.66 -11.71
N TRP A 90 -7.58 7.62 -11.47
CA TRP A 90 -8.04 7.25 -10.14
C TRP A 90 -6.89 6.70 -9.28
N LEU A 91 -6.09 5.77 -9.80
CA LEU A 91 -4.93 5.20 -9.10
C LEU A 91 -3.90 6.27 -8.73
N MET A 92 -3.59 7.20 -9.63
CA MET A 92 -2.63 8.29 -9.39
C MET A 92 -3.07 9.27 -8.28
N ARG A 93 -4.35 9.26 -7.87
CA ARG A 93 -4.83 10.06 -6.73
C ARG A 93 -4.59 9.37 -5.38
N LEU A 94 -4.20 8.10 -5.38
CA LEU A 94 -3.92 7.39 -4.16
C LEU A 94 -2.57 7.80 -3.57
N PRO A 95 -2.46 7.99 -2.24
CA PRO A 95 -1.19 8.32 -1.60
C PRO A 95 -0.12 7.27 -1.89
N GLY A 96 1.04 7.70 -2.38
CA GLY A 96 2.17 6.81 -2.66
C GLY A 96 2.07 6.03 -3.96
N VAL A 97 1.07 6.33 -4.82
CA VAL A 97 0.91 5.75 -6.16
C VAL A 97 1.24 6.82 -7.20
N GLY A 98 2.22 6.56 -8.06
CA GLY A 98 2.68 7.48 -9.11
C GLY A 98 3.82 6.90 -9.93
#